data_AF-A0A9D2B4Z5-F1
#
_entry.id   AF-A0A9D2B4Z5-F1
#
_cell.length_a   1.000
_cell.length_b   1.000
_cell.length_c   1.000
_cell.angle_alpha   90.00
_cell.angle_beta   90.00
_cell.angle_gamma   90.00
#
_symmetry.space_group_name_H-M   'P 1'
#
loop_
_entity.id
_entity.type
_entity.pdbx_description
1 polymer ?
#
loop_
_entity_poly.entity_id
_entity_poly.type
_entity_poly.pdbx_seq_one_letter_code
_entity_poly.pdbx_strand_id
1 'polypeptide(L)'
;MRISTVTMFDQSMSSMNRQQSDFLKVSQQIASGRRVVNPSDDPQASSRAVGVGQAQAITQQYTDSRISARNSLAQAESVVNSVADGITSAKT
;
A
#
# COMPACT_ATOMS: atom_id res chain seq x y z
N MET A 1 -31.85 -37.83 -29.73
CA MET A 1 -30.52 -37.23 -29.42
C MET A 1 -30.25 -35.92 -30.20
N ARG A 2 -31.24 -35.01 -30.37
CA ARG A 2 -30.99 -33.66 -30.92
C ARG A 2 -30.82 -32.60 -29.83
N ILE A 3 -31.49 -32.80 -28.70
CA ILE A 3 -31.42 -31.91 -27.53
C ILE A 3 -30.02 -31.98 -26.90
N SER A 4 -29.48 -33.20 -26.73
CA SER A 4 -28.19 -33.45 -26.08
C SER A 4 -27.00 -32.74 -26.75
N THR A 5 -26.99 -32.62 -28.08
CA THR A 5 -25.90 -31.97 -28.82
C THR A 5 -25.92 -30.45 -28.63
N VAL A 6 -27.10 -29.83 -28.58
CA VAL A 6 -27.26 -28.40 -28.29
C VAL A 6 -26.87 -28.13 -26.84
N THR A 7 -27.29 -28.97 -25.89
CA THR A 7 -26.89 -28.81 -24.49
C THR A 7 -25.38 -28.97 -24.30
N MET A 8 -24.73 -29.88 -25.03
CA MET A 8 -23.27 -30.04 -25.00
C MET A 8 -22.53 -28.84 -25.62
N PHE A 9 -23.04 -28.29 -26.72
CA PHE A 9 -22.49 -27.07 -27.33
C PHE A 9 -22.62 -25.87 -26.39
N ASP A 10 -23.79 -25.67 -25.77
CA ASP A 10 -24.02 -24.58 -24.81
C ASP A 10 -23.14 -24.71 -23.57
N GLN A 11 -22.94 -25.94 -23.05
CA GLN A 11 -22.01 -26.20 -21.95
C GLN A 11 -20.55 -25.92 -22.35
N SER A 12 -20.16 -26.26 -23.58
CA SER A 12 -18.82 -25.97 -24.09
C SER A 12 -18.59 -24.46 -24.25
N MET A 13 -19.56 -23.74 -24.83
CA MET A 13 -19.55 -22.28 -24.99
C MET A 13 -19.50 -21.55 -23.63
N SER A 14 -20.31 -21.99 -22.66
CA SER A 14 -20.28 -21.47 -21.29
C SER A 14 -18.92 -21.72 -20.61
N SER A 15 -18.30 -22.87 -20.88
CA SER A 15 -16.96 -23.18 -20.35
C SER A 15 -15.87 -22.31 -20.98
N MET A 16 -15.93 -22.07 -22.29
CA MET A 16 -15.03 -21.11 -22.97
C MET A 16 -15.19 -19.69 -22.44
N ASN A 17 -16.42 -19.21 -22.24
CA ASN A 17 -16.67 -17.88 -21.69
C ASN A 17 -16.11 -17.74 -20.26
N ARG A 18 -16.24 -18.78 -19.44
CA ARG A 18 -15.61 -18.82 -18.10
C ARG A 18 -14.08 -18.74 -18.19
N GLN A 19 -13.46 -19.52 -19.08
CA GLN A 19 -12.01 -19.50 -19.30
C GLN A 19 -11.52 -18.11 -19.74
N GLN A 20 -12.24 -17.45 -20.65
CA GLN A 20 -11.93 -16.10 -21.12
C GLN A 20 -12.01 -15.08 -19.98
N SER A 21 -13.06 -15.17 -19.15
CA SER A 21 -13.22 -14.31 -17.97
C SER A 21 -12.07 -14.51 -16.97
N ASP A 22 -11.69 -15.76 -16.69
CA ASP A 22 -10.60 -16.05 -15.75
C ASP A 22 -9.26 -15.57 -16.27
N PHE A 23 -9.01 -15.69 -17.58
CA PHE A 23 -7.82 -15.10 -18.22
C PHE A 23 -7.78 -13.58 -18.05
N LEU A 24 -8.90 -12.89 -18.25
CA LEU A 24 -8.98 -11.43 -18.07
C LEU A 24 -8.71 -11.04 -16.62
N LYS A 25 -9.22 -11.79 -15.63
CA LYS A 25 -8.93 -11.55 -14.21
C LYS A 25 -7.44 -11.69 -13.90
N VAL A 26 -6.80 -12.75 -14.39
CA VAL A 26 -5.36 -12.97 -14.20
C VAL A 26 -4.56 -11.85 -14.89
N SER A 27 -4.95 -11.45 -16.10
CA SER A 27 -4.32 -10.33 -16.80
C SER A 27 -4.41 -9.02 -15.99
N GLN A 28 -5.56 -8.75 -15.36
CA GLN A 28 -5.72 -7.60 -14.46
C GLN A 28 -4.85 -7.70 -13.19
N GLN A 29 -4.73 -8.89 -12.60
CA GLN A 29 -3.85 -9.12 -11.45
C GLN A 29 -2.38 -8.89 -11.82
N ILE A 30 -1.95 -9.34 -13.01
CA ILE A 30 -0.60 -9.10 -13.52
C ILE A 30 -0.37 -7.61 -13.78
N ALA A 31 -1.29 -6.93 -14.46
CA ALA A 31 -1.16 -5.51 -14.78
C ALA A 31 -1.14 -4.61 -13.52
N SER A 32 -1.95 -4.95 -12.52
CA SER A 32 -1.99 -4.22 -11.25
C SER A 32 -0.91 -4.62 -10.25
N GLY A 33 -0.25 -5.77 -10.46
CA GLY A 33 0.65 -6.40 -9.50
C GLY A 33 -0.03 -6.84 -8.19
N ARG A 34 -1.35 -6.78 -8.11
CA ARG A 34 -2.13 -7.09 -6.90
C ARG A 34 -2.89 -8.40 -7.09
N ARG A 35 -2.75 -9.31 -6.12
CA ARG A 35 -3.58 -10.54 -6.06
C ARG A 35 -5.06 -10.22 -5.94
N VAL A 36 -5.41 -9.19 -5.16
CA VAL A 36 -6.79 -8.73 -4.96
C VAL A 36 -6.95 -7.37 -5.63
N VAL A 37 -7.63 -7.36 -6.78
CA VAL A 37 -7.83 -6.15 -7.58
C VAL A 37 -9.05 -5.41 -7.07
N ASN A 38 -10.16 -6.12 -6.89
CA ASN A 38 -11.42 -5.60 -6.37
C ASN A 38 -11.68 -6.10 -4.94
N PRO A 39 -12.27 -5.27 -4.07
CA PRO A 39 -12.68 -5.70 -2.74
C PRO A 39 -13.67 -6.87 -2.73
N SER A 40 -14.44 -7.04 -3.81
CA SER A 40 -15.38 -8.15 -4.02
C SER A 40 -14.69 -9.50 -4.22
N ASP A 41 -13.44 -9.53 -4.68
CA ASP A 41 -12.71 -10.78 -4.95
C ASP A 41 -12.29 -11.47 -3.65
N ASP A 42 -11.97 -10.68 -2.61
CA ASP A 42 -11.60 -11.16 -1.27
C ASP A 42 -11.81 -10.03 -0.23
N PRO A 43 -13.00 -9.93 0.39
CA PRO A 43 -13.31 -8.85 1.33
C PRO A 43 -12.49 -8.95 2.62
N GLN A 44 -12.07 -10.15 3.02
CA GLN A 44 -11.26 -10.38 4.21
C GLN A 44 -9.83 -9.87 4.00
N ALA A 45 -9.19 -10.24 2.88
CA ALA A 45 -7.86 -9.74 2.54
C ALA A 45 -7.88 -8.22 2.31
N SER A 46 -8.93 -7.70 1.67
CA SER A 46 -9.08 -6.25 1.46
C SER A 46 -9.19 -5.48 2.76
N SER A 47 -9.98 -5.97 3.72
CA SER A 47 -10.12 -5.34 5.04
C SER A 47 -8.78 -5.33 5.80
N ARG A 48 -8.02 -6.44 5.75
CA ARG A 48 -6.69 -6.50 6.36
C ARG A 48 -5.71 -5.55 5.67
N ALA A 49 -5.76 -5.44 4.34
CA ALA A 49 -4.91 -4.53 3.58
C ALA A 49 -5.17 -3.06 3.96
N VAL A 50 -6.43 -2.68 4.17
CA VAL A 50 -6.77 -1.34 4.67
C VAL A 50 -6.18 -1.09 6.06
N GLY A 51 -6.31 -2.05 6.98
CA GLY A 51 -5.73 -1.93 8.32
C GLY A 51 -4.21 -1.80 8.31
N VAL A 52 -3.53 -2.59 7.48
CA VAL A 52 -2.08 -2.49 7.29
C VAL A 52 -1.69 -1.14 6.68
N GLY A 53 -2.41 -0.68 5.66
CA GLY A 53 -2.16 0.63 5.04
C GLY A 53 -2.33 1.79 6.02
N GLN A 54 -3.35 1.72 6.88
CA GLN A 54 -3.55 2.72 7.94
C GLN A 54 -2.40 2.70 8.97
N ALA A 55 -1.98 1.51 9.41
CA ALA A 55 -0.85 1.38 10.33
C ALA A 55 0.46 1.91 9.73
N GLN A 56 0.69 1.67 8.44
CA GLN A 56 1.81 2.25 7.70
C GLN A 56 1.74 3.78 7.65
N ALA A 57 0.57 4.37 7.36
CA ALA A 57 0.40 5.81 7.33
C ALA A 57 0.68 6.48 8.69
N ILE A 58 0.20 5.88 9.78
CA ILE A 58 0.49 6.34 11.14
C ILE A 58 2.00 6.26 11.44
N THR A 59 2.63 5.16 11.03
CA THR A 59 4.08 4.96 11.22
C THR A 59 4.89 5.99 10.43
N GLN A 60 4.45 6.34 9.22
CA GLN A 60 5.06 7.41 8.42
C GLN A 60 4.92 8.77 9.11
N GLN A 61 3.73 9.10 9.60
CA GLN A 61 3.51 10.34 10.35
C GLN A 61 4.43 10.45 11.58
N TYR A 62 4.62 9.35 12.33
CA TYR A 62 5.57 9.34 13.46
C TYR A 62 7.02 9.50 12.99
N THR A 63 7.37 8.98 11.83
CA THR A 63 8.70 9.15 11.23
C THR A 63 8.95 10.61 10.89
N ASP A 64 7.99 11.27 10.24
CA ASP A 64 8.09 12.68 9.89
C ASP A 64 8.15 13.57 11.14
N SER A 65 7.35 13.24 12.16
CA SER A 65 7.35 13.92 13.47
C SER A 65 8.71 13.81 14.16
N ARG A 66 9.35 12.63 14.12
CA ARG A 66 10.71 12.44 14.67
C ARG A 66 11.76 13.26 13.92
N ILE A 67 11.65 13.37 12.59
CA ILE A 67 12.55 14.21 11.79
C ILE A 67 12.40 15.67 12.20
N SER A 68 11.16 16.16 12.29
CA SER A 68 10.89 17.54 12.73
C SER A 68 11.44 17.81 14.13
N ALA A 69 11.23 16.89 15.08
CA ALA A 69 11.74 17.05 16.44
C ALA A 69 13.28 17.07 16.48
N ARG A 70 13.95 16.22 15.70
CA ARG A 70 15.42 16.24 15.57
C ARG A 70 15.95 17.53 14.99
N ASN A 71 15.28 18.10 13.99
CA ASN A 71 15.67 19.38 13.40
C ASN A 71 15.54 20.52 14.43
N SER A 72 14.45 20.56 15.19
CA SER A 72 14.29 21.52 16.28
C SER A 72 15.34 21.36 17.37
N LEU A 73 15.69 20.12 17.72
CA LEU A 73 16.75 19.84 18.69
C LEU A 73 18.12 20.32 18.19
N ALA A 74 18.48 19.99 16.95
CA ALA A 74 19.74 20.44 16.35
C ALA A 74 19.84 21.98 16.29
N GLN A 75 18.73 22.66 16.02
CA GLN A 75 18.68 24.13 16.06
C GLN A 75 18.90 24.66 17.48
N ALA A 76 18.29 24.03 18.49
CA ALA A 76 18.50 24.42 19.89
C ALA A 76 19.96 24.18 20.32
N GLU A 77 20.55 23.05 19.95
CA GLU A 77 21.97 22.73 20.21
C GLU A 77 22.91 23.76 19.56
N SER A 78 22.64 24.16 18.31
CA SER A 78 23.42 25.21 17.63
C SER A 78 23.37 26.54 18.37
N VAL A 79 22.20 26.93 18.89
CA VAL A 79 22.05 28.16 19.68
C VAL A 79 22.81 28.05 21.00
N VAL A 80 22.69 26.93 21.72
CA VAL A 80 23.40 26.70 22.98
C VAL A 80 24.91 26.74 22.78
N ASN A 81 25.43 26.11 21.74
CA ASN A 81 26.85 26.14 21.41
C ASN A 81 27.32 27.58 21.11
N SER A 82 26.55 28.34 20.32
CA SER A 82 26.87 29.75 20.02
C SER A 82 26.94 30.62 21.28
N VAL A 83 26.04 30.39 22.24
CA VAL A 83 26.04 31.09 23.54
C VAL A 83 27.25 30.67 24.38
N ALA A 84 27.59 29.38 24.42
CA ALA A 84 28.74 28.87 25.15
C ALA A 84 30.06 29.45 24.61
N ASP A 85 30.20 29.55 23.29
CA ASP A 85 31.33 30.18 22.62
C ASP A 85 31.43 31.67 22.97
N GLY A 86 30.30 32.38 22.96
CA GLY A 86 30.24 33.80 23.35
C GLY A 86 30.66 34.05 24.80
N ILE A 87 30.22 33.19 25.74
CA ILE A 87 30.62 33.26 27.16
C ILE A 87 32.13 32.99 27.29
N THR A 88 32.65 32.02 26.56
CA THR A 88 34.09 31.68 26.59
C THR A 88 34.92 32.85 26.07
N SER A 89 34.53 33.45 24.95
CA SER A 89 35.20 34.61 24.37
C SER A 89 35.14 35.85 25.27
N ALA A 90 34.10 36.02 26.08
CA ALA A 90 33.98 37.15 27.00
C ALA A 90 34.81 36.96 28.30
N LYS A 91 35.25 35.72 28.58
CA LYS A 91 36.03 35.37 29.78
C LYS A 91 37.54 35.53 29.56
N THR A 92 38.01 35.40 28.32
CA THR A 92 39.38 35.75 27.87
C THR A 92 39.51 37.21 27.55
#